data_AF-A0A3C1S3T4-F1
#
_entry.id   AF-A0A3C1S3T4-F1
#
_cell.length_a   1.000
_cell.length_b   1.000
_cell.length_c   1.000
_cell.angle_alpha   90.00
_cell.angle_beta   90.00
_cell.angle_gamma   90.00
#
_symmetry.space_group_name_H-M   'P 1'
#
loop_
_entity.id
_entity.type
_entity.pdbx_description
1 polymer ?
#
loop_
_entity_poly.entity_id
_entity_poly.type
_entity_poly.pdbx_seq_one_letter_code
_entity_poly.pdbx_strand_id
1 'polypeptide(L)'
;GRDSDAFGDHTITCASEYERIHRHDIIRDAIYDIAKHAGLSPVSEARLIANSQSRPGDIFLPNWRSRQTAFDVAVTSPLSQSALPQSSSTPGAAIQMMKSRKMTKHFRPCQSNGVTFVPLVVETLGGWDSDAIDHLRAIAKRASSRSPFPTETTIRQLFQRLSVLLQRANAGLIAARAPPMPP
;
A
#
# COMPACT_ATOMS: atom_id res chain seq x y z
N GLY A 1 -25.85 -4.27 4.74
CA GLY A 1 -24.84 -3.54 3.94
C GLY A 1 -25.48 -2.30 3.39
N ARG A 2 -24.70 -1.29 2.96
CA ARG A 2 -25.25 -0.25 2.07
C ARG A 2 -25.31 -0.83 0.65
N ASP A 3 -26.32 -0.45 -0.11
CA ASP A 3 -26.42 -0.85 -1.52
C ASP A 3 -25.22 -0.32 -2.31
N SER A 4 -24.79 -1.07 -3.34
CA SER A 4 -23.79 -0.55 -4.27
C SER A 4 -24.38 0.63 -5.03
N ASP A 5 -23.64 1.73 -5.15
CA ASP A 5 -24.07 2.86 -5.98
C ASP A 5 -24.04 2.48 -7.47
N ALA A 6 -24.70 3.29 -8.29
CA ALA A 6 -24.87 3.05 -9.73
C ALA A 6 -23.56 2.97 -10.51
N PHE A 7 -22.45 3.49 -9.98
CA PHE A 7 -21.14 3.47 -10.62
C PHE A 7 -20.21 2.38 -10.05
N GLY A 8 -20.65 1.69 -8.99
CA GLY A 8 -19.87 0.65 -8.32
C GLY A 8 -18.76 1.16 -7.42
N ASP A 9 -18.70 2.46 -7.11
CA ASP A 9 -17.62 3.06 -6.30
C ASP A 9 -17.59 2.52 -4.86
N HIS A 10 -18.77 2.21 -4.33
CA HIS A 10 -18.96 1.57 -3.05
C HIS A 10 -18.30 0.20 -3.05
N THR A 11 -18.36 -0.58 -4.14
CA THR A 11 -17.78 -1.94 -4.18
C THR A 11 -16.28 -1.93 -3.92
N ILE A 12 -15.57 -0.93 -4.44
CA ILE A 12 -14.12 -0.76 -4.34
C ILE A 12 -13.69 -0.35 -2.91
N THR A 13 -14.59 0.29 -2.17
CA THR A 13 -14.36 0.84 -0.82
C THR A 13 -15.03 0.02 0.29
N CYS A 14 -16.03 -0.78 -0.04
CA CYS A 14 -16.89 -1.52 0.87
C CYS A 14 -16.06 -2.51 1.69
N ALA A 15 -16.27 -2.47 3.00
CA ALA A 15 -15.52 -3.23 4.00
C ALA A 15 -16.02 -4.68 4.15
N SER A 16 -16.39 -5.39 3.08
CA SER A 16 -16.36 -6.86 3.21
C SER A 16 -14.90 -7.22 3.48
N GLU A 17 -14.66 -7.84 4.62
CA GLU A 17 -13.32 -7.86 5.21
C GLU A 17 -12.33 -8.60 4.30
N TYR A 18 -12.77 -9.65 3.61
CA TYR A 18 -11.89 -10.55 2.87
C TYR A 18 -11.21 -9.90 1.64
N GLU A 19 -11.96 -9.28 0.73
CA GLU A 19 -11.41 -8.84 -0.56
C GLU A 19 -10.55 -7.58 -0.41
N ARG A 20 -10.88 -6.69 0.52
CA ARG A 20 -10.03 -5.53 0.82
C ARG A 20 -8.71 -5.95 1.46
N ILE A 21 -8.74 -6.93 2.36
CA ILE A 21 -7.54 -7.54 2.93
C ILE A 21 -6.73 -8.19 1.82
N HIS A 22 -7.36 -8.95 0.91
CA HIS A 22 -6.67 -9.56 -0.22
C HIS A 22 -5.96 -8.50 -1.10
N ARG A 23 -6.63 -7.40 -1.47
CA ARG A 23 -6.02 -6.31 -2.25
C ARG A 23 -4.80 -5.72 -1.55
N HIS A 24 -4.91 -5.46 -0.24
CA HIS A 24 -3.81 -4.95 0.56
C HIS A 24 -2.63 -5.94 0.56
N ASP A 25 -2.92 -7.20 0.84
CA ASP A 25 -1.92 -8.26 1.02
C ASP A 25 -1.14 -8.51 -0.26
N ILE A 26 -1.78 -8.56 -1.44
CA ILE A 26 -1.05 -8.77 -2.69
C ILE A 26 -0.08 -7.62 -3.02
N ILE A 27 -0.40 -6.39 -2.62
CA ILE A 27 0.47 -5.22 -2.83
C ILE A 27 1.62 -5.27 -1.83
N ARG A 28 1.31 -5.52 -0.55
CA ARG A 28 2.30 -5.75 0.51
C ARG A 28 3.29 -6.83 0.09
N ASP A 29 2.81 -7.98 -0.35
CA ASP A 29 3.65 -9.13 -0.69
C ASP A 29 4.55 -8.84 -1.89
N ALA A 30 4.07 -8.11 -2.90
CA ALA A 30 4.91 -7.68 -4.01
C ALA A 30 6.04 -6.74 -3.59
N ILE A 31 5.78 -5.84 -2.63
CA ILE A 31 6.79 -4.93 -2.06
C ILE A 31 7.78 -5.72 -1.17
N TYR A 32 7.27 -6.66 -0.39
CA TYR A 32 8.07 -7.56 0.44
C TYR A 32 9.02 -8.39 -0.43
N ASP A 33 8.52 -8.98 -1.51
CA ASP A 33 9.29 -9.77 -2.45
C ASP A 33 10.46 -8.97 -3.03
N ILE A 34 10.20 -7.76 -3.55
CA ILE A 34 11.28 -6.95 -4.14
C ILE A 34 12.29 -6.50 -3.09
N ALA A 35 11.86 -6.22 -1.85
CA ALA A 35 12.77 -5.93 -0.75
C ALA A 35 13.64 -7.14 -0.38
N LYS A 36 13.07 -8.36 -0.41
CA LYS A 36 13.82 -9.60 -0.22
C LYS A 36 14.87 -9.79 -1.32
N HIS A 37 14.50 -9.59 -2.59
CA HIS A 37 15.42 -9.64 -3.72
C HIS A 37 16.54 -8.59 -3.60
N ALA A 38 16.23 -7.40 -3.07
CA ALA A 38 17.19 -6.35 -2.76
C ALA A 38 18.16 -6.67 -1.60
N GLY A 39 18.04 -7.84 -0.96
CA GLY A 39 18.87 -8.22 0.18
C GLY A 39 18.66 -7.29 1.38
N LEU A 40 17.43 -6.81 1.58
CA LEU A 40 17.05 -5.94 2.70
C LEU A 40 16.54 -6.71 3.93
N SER A 41 16.48 -8.04 3.84
CA SER A 41 15.99 -8.93 4.91
C SER A 41 14.66 -8.47 5.52
N PRO A 42 13.61 -8.29 4.70
CA PRO A 42 12.33 -7.83 5.21
C PRO A 42 11.72 -8.84 6.19
N VAL A 43 10.98 -8.35 7.18
CA VAL A 43 10.21 -9.14 8.12
C VAL A 43 8.74 -8.72 8.03
N SER A 44 7.85 -9.66 7.76
CA SER A 44 6.40 -9.43 7.75
C SER A 44 5.88 -9.34 9.18
N GLU A 45 5.01 -8.37 9.46
CA GLU A 45 4.30 -8.24 10.75
C GLU A 45 5.21 -8.23 12.00
N ALA A 46 6.38 -7.59 11.91
CA ALA A 46 7.33 -7.56 13.01
C ALA A 46 6.74 -6.87 14.26
N ARG A 47 6.95 -7.49 15.43
CA ARG A 47 6.63 -6.90 16.74
C ARG A 47 7.78 -5.99 17.15
N LEU A 48 7.65 -4.70 16.85
CA LEU A 48 8.73 -3.72 17.00
C LEU A 48 8.67 -2.89 18.29
N ILE A 49 7.54 -2.95 19.01
CA ILE A 49 7.32 -2.18 20.22
C ILE A 49 7.33 -3.14 21.41
N ALA A 50 8.30 -2.96 22.31
CA ALA A 50 8.39 -3.76 23.53
C ALA A 50 7.11 -3.60 24.37
N ASN A 51 6.59 -4.71 24.90
CA ASN A 51 5.35 -4.76 25.68
C ASN A 51 4.08 -4.27 24.94
N SER A 52 4.10 -4.25 23.61
CA SER A 52 2.92 -3.98 22.80
C SER A 52 2.68 -5.10 21.79
N GLN A 53 1.41 -5.49 21.62
CA GLN A 53 0.99 -6.33 20.49
C GLN A 53 0.89 -5.53 19.18
N SER A 54 1.17 -4.22 19.22
CA SER A 54 1.11 -3.34 18.06
C SER A 54 2.14 -3.74 17.02
N ARG A 55 1.65 -3.97 15.80
CA ARG A 55 2.42 -4.21 14.59
C ARG A 55 2.37 -2.91 13.80
N PRO A 56 3.36 -2.03 13.94
CA PRO A 56 3.22 -0.68 13.42
C PRO A 56 3.32 -0.60 11.90
N GLY A 57 3.76 -1.65 11.20
CA GLY A 57 3.74 -1.70 9.74
C GLY A 57 3.72 -3.13 9.22
N ASP A 58 3.36 -3.25 7.94
CA ASP A 58 3.20 -4.51 7.24
C ASP A 58 4.55 -5.13 6.84
N ILE A 59 5.53 -4.28 6.54
CA ILE A 59 6.88 -4.69 6.11
C ILE A 59 7.90 -3.96 6.95
N PHE A 60 8.68 -4.72 7.72
CA PHE A 60 9.78 -4.17 8.49
C PHE A 60 11.11 -4.41 7.79
N LEU A 61 11.91 -3.36 7.63
CA LEU A 61 13.30 -3.43 7.21
C LEU A 61 14.22 -3.10 8.39
N PRO A 62 15.06 -4.04 8.85
CA PRO A 62 15.95 -3.81 9.99
C PRO A 62 17.02 -2.75 9.69
N ASN A 63 17.43 -2.63 8.43
CA ASN A 63 18.36 -1.60 7.98
C ASN A 63 17.92 -1.01 6.65
N TRP A 64 17.18 0.11 6.74
CA TRP A 64 16.79 0.92 5.61
C TRP A 64 17.31 2.35 5.82
N ARG A 65 18.22 2.79 4.93
CA ARG A 65 18.94 4.09 5.07
C ARG A 65 19.53 4.27 6.48
N SER A 66 20.18 3.23 7.01
CA SER A 66 20.81 3.21 8.34
C SER A 66 19.84 3.32 9.51
N ARG A 67 18.55 3.01 9.30
CA ARG A 67 17.52 3.00 10.35
C ARG A 67 16.61 1.79 10.25
N GLN A 68 16.08 1.36 11.39
CA GLN A 68 14.95 0.45 11.44
C GLN A 68 13.71 1.16 10.87
N THR A 69 13.07 0.57 9.87
CA THR A 69 11.93 1.20 9.18
C THR A 69 10.76 0.23 9.08
N ALA A 70 9.60 0.66 9.54
CA ALA A 70 8.32 0.00 9.34
C ALA A 70 7.57 0.69 8.20
N PHE A 71 7.38 -0.04 7.10
CA PHE A 71 6.51 0.38 6.01
C PHE A 71 5.11 -0.17 6.24
N ASP A 72 4.10 0.67 6.02
CA ASP A 72 2.70 0.33 6.18
C ASP A 72 1.96 0.65 4.87
N VAL A 73 1.43 -0.37 4.23
CA VAL A 73 0.73 -0.26 2.95
C VAL A 73 -0.69 0.21 3.23
N ALA A 74 -1.14 1.22 2.49
CA ALA A 74 -2.51 1.67 2.57
C ALA A 74 -3.08 1.89 1.18
N VAL A 75 -4.21 1.23 0.90
CA VAL A 75 -4.99 1.46 -0.31
C VAL A 75 -6.19 2.34 0.06
N THR A 76 -6.21 3.55 -0.48
CA THR A 76 -7.30 4.52 -0.31
C THR A 76 -8.05 4.71 -1.62
N SER A 77 -9.27 5.23 -1.58
CA SER A 77 -10.03 5.52 -2.80
C SER A 77 -10.41 6.99 -2.85
N PRO A 78 -10.09 7.70 -3.95
CA PRO A 78 -10.54 9.07 -4.16
C PRO A 78 -12.06 9.16 -4.32
N LEU A 79 -12.72 8.04 -4.65
CA LEU A 79 -14.17 7.94 -4.82
C LEU A 79 -14.90 7.59 -3.51
N SER A 80 -14.18 7.42 -2.41
CA SER A 80 -14.80 7.20 -1.10
C SER A 80 -15.59 8.42 -0.64
N GLN A 81 -16.74 8.21 0.01
CA GLN A 81 -17.61 9.29 0.50
C GLN A 81 -16.86 10.35 1.33
N SER A 82 -15.85 9.94 2.11
CA SER A 82 -15.06 10.87 2.93
C SER A 82 -14.03 11.67 2.15
N ALA A 83 -13.50 11.13 1.04
CA ALA A 83 -12.41 11.76 0.28
C ALA A 83 -12.89 12.47 -0.98
N LEU A 84 -14.05 12.08 -1.53
CA LEU A 84 -14.60 12.57 -2.79
C LEU A 84 -14.70 14.10 -2.88
N PRO A 85 -15.17 14.84 -1.85
CA PRO A 85 -15.29 16.31 -1.94
C PRO A 85 -13.96 17.04 -2.16
N GLN A 86 -12.85 16.49 -1.66
CA GLN A 86 -11.52 17.06 -1.85
C GLN A 86 -10.84 16.47 -3.10
N SER A 87 -11.05 15.19 -3.35
CA SER A 87 -10.44 14.47 -4.48
C SER A 87 -10.99 14.91 -5.83
N SER A 88 -12.19 15.49 -5.89
CA SER A 88 -12.77 16.06 -7.12
C SER A 88 -11.98 17.26 -7.65
N SER A 89 -11.27 17.97 -6.77
CA SER A 89 -10.61 19.24 -7.10
C SER A 89 -9.09 19.18 -6.92
N THR A 90 -8.59 18.20 -6.17
CA THR A 90 -7.17 18.09 -5.82
C THR A 90 -6.67 16.66 -6.01
N PRO A 91 -5.82 16.42 -7.02
CA PRO A 91 -5.17 15.13 -7.22
C PRO A 91 -4.42 14.69 -5.96
N GLY A 92 -4.60 13.43 -5.55
CA GLY A 92 -3.94 12.88 -4.36
C GLY A 92 -4.52 13.36 -3.02
N ALA A 93 -5.67 14.03 -2.98
CA ALA A 93 -6.29 14.42 -1.71
C ALA A 93 -6.57 13.21 -0.81
N ALA A 94 -7.07 12.09 -1.37
CA ALA A 94 -7.31 10.87 -0.60
C ALA A 94 -6.01 10.26 -0.05
N ILE A 95 -4.91 10.38 -0.80
CA ILE A 95 -3.57 9.98 -0.36
C ILE A 95 -3.17 10.78 0.87
N GLN A 96 -3.24 12.12 0.80
CA GLN A 96 -2.83 12.98 1.91
C GLN A 96 -3.69 12.78 3.16
N MET A 97 -5.00 12.59 2.99
CA MET A 97 -5.90 12.26 4.10
C MET A 97 -5.51 10.93 4.76
N MET A 98 -5.24 9.89 3.97
CA MET A 98 -4.86 8.57 4.48
C MET A 98 -3.48 8.59 5.16
N LYS A 99 -2.49 9.23 4.52
CA LYS A 99 -1.15 9.44 5.04
C LYS A 99 -1.19 10.14 6.40
N SER A 100 -1.92 11.25 6.50
CA SER A 100 -2.08 12.01 7.74
C SER A 100 -2.70 11.16 8.86
N ARG A 101 -3.74 10.37 8.56
CA ARG A 101 -4.37 9.46 9.52
C ARG A 101 -3.38 8.41 10.05
N LYS A 102 -2.59 7.79 9.17
CA LYS A 102 -1.57 6.79 9.57
C LYS A 102 -0.45 7.42 10.38
N MET A 103 0.05 8.58 9.95
CA MET A 103 1.09 9.31 10.67
C MET A 103 0.63 9.68 12.08
N THR A 104 -0.57 10.26 12.24
CA THR A 104 -1.13 10.60 13.57
C THR A 104 -1.22 9.38 14.47
N LYS A 105 -1.59 8.22 13.93
CA LYS A 105 -1.78 6.98 14.71
C LYS A 105 -0.46 6.31 15.10
N HIS A 106 0.54 6.28 14.22
CA HIS A 106 1.70 5.40 14.37
C HIS A 106 3.03 6.15 14.56
N PHE A 107 3.13 7.43 14.23
CA PHE A 107 4.40 8.16 14.25
C PHE A 107 5.06 8.17 15.64
N ARG A 108 4.36 8.66 16.66
CA ARG A 108 4.93 8.78 18.02
C ARG A 108 5.33 7.42 18.61
N PRO A 109 4.47 6.38 18.60
CA PRO A 109 4.86 5.05 19.11
C PRO A 109 6.07 4.44 18.40
N CYS A 110 6.19 4.60 17.08
CA CYS A 110 7.35 4.10 16.34
C CYS A 110 8.61 4.86 16.70
N GLN A 111 8.53 6.19 16.72
CA GLN A 111 9.66 7.06 17.01
C GLN A 111 10.24 6.79 18.40
N SER A 112 9.39 6.61 19.43
CA SER A 112 9.83 6.31 20.78
C SER A 112 10.49 4.93 20.94
N ASN A 113 10.33 4.04 19.96
CA ASN A 113 10.98 2.72 19.91
C ASN A 113 12.13 2.68 18.88
N GLY A 114 12.60 3.82 18.40
CA GLY A 114 13.73 3.89 17.45
C GLY A 114 13.38 3.42 16.02
N VAL A 115 12.09 3.31 15.69
CA VAL A 115 11.61 2.85 14.38
C VAL A 115 11.08 4.04 13.57
N THR A 116 11.54 4.15 12.33
CA THR A 116 10.98 5.09 11.35
C THR A 116 9.70 4.50 10.76
N PHE A 117 8.59 5.22 10.86
CA PHE A 117 7.32 4.80 10.26
C PHE A 117 7.12 5.47 8.90
N VAL A 118 6.83 4.69 7.87
CA VAL A 118 6.64 5.17 6.50
C VAL A 118 5.34 4.59 5.91
N PRO A 119 4.29 5.40 5.73
CA PRO A 119 3.09 4.94 5.02
C PRO A 119 3.35 4.89 3.51
N LEU A 120 3.11 3.74 2.89
CA LEU A 120 3.12 3.50 1.45
C LEU A 120 1.69 3.57 0.94
N VAL A 121 1.22 4.78 0.64
CA VAL A 121 -0.18 5.04 0.27
C VAL A 121 -0.35 5.04 -1.24
N VAL A 122 -1.36 4.28 -1.71
CA VAL A 122 -1.79 4.23 -3.11
C VAL A 122 -3.31 4.42 -3.22
N GLU A 123 -3.75 5.13 -4.25
CA GLU A 123 -5.16 5.24 -4.62
C GLU A 123 -5.60 4.04 -5.45
N THR A 124 -6.88 3.67 -5.35
CA THR A 124 -7.45 2.60 -6.18
C THR A 124 -7.34 2.85 -7.68
N LEU A 125 -7.18 4.12 -8.09
CA LEU A 125 -6.96 4.52 -9.49
C LEU A 125 -5.48 4.46 -9.93
N GLY A 126 -4.55 4.12 -9.02
CA GLY A 126 -3.13 3.88 -9.32
C GLY A 126 -2.16 4.99 -8.93
N GLY A 127 -2.64 6.12 -8.43
CA GLY A 127 -1.79 7.21 -7.94
C GLY A 127 -1.10 6.85 -6.63
N TRP A 128 0.21 7.03 -6.54
CA TRP A 128 0.99 6.78 -5.32
C TRP A 128 1.41 8.10 -4.66
N ASP A 129 1.56 8.09 -3.33
CA ASP A 129 2.25 9.16 -2.61
C ASP A 129 3.67 9.35 -3.14
N SER A 130 4.14 10.59 -3.21
CA SER A 130 5.49 10.92 -3.69
C SER A 130 6.58 10.23 -2.87
N ASP A 131 6.43 10.20 -1.54
CA ASP A 131 7.43 9.58 -0.66
C ASP A 131 7.40 8.05 -0.85
N ALA A 132 6.21 7.47 -1.05
CA ALA A 132 6.07 6.06 -1.37
C ALA A 132 6.78 5.71 -2.69
N ILE A 133 6.64 6.54 -3.72
CA ILE A 133 7.36 6.38 -4.99
C ILE A 133 8.87 6.39 -4.77
N ASP A 134 9.39 7.33 -3.98
CA ASP A 134 10.82 7.46 -3.71
C ASP A 134 11.38 6.25 -2.95
N HIS A 135 10.63 5.73 -1.99
CA HIS A 135 10.98 4.51 -1.27
C HIS A 135 10.97 3.28 -2.19
N LEU A 136 9.92 3.10 -3.00
CA LEU A 136 9.79 1.98 -3.93
C LEU A 136 10.87 2.00 -5.01
N ARG A 137 11.18 3.19 -5.58
CA ARG A 137 12.30 3.37 -6.52
C ARG A 137 13.63 3.01 -5.89
N ALA A 138 13.88 3.44 -4.64
CA ALA A 138 15.11 3.13 -3.94
C ALA A 138 15.24 1.62 -3.66
N ILE A 139 14.14 0.93 -3.30
CA ILE A 139 14.14 -0.53 -3.11
C ILE A 139 14.43 -1.22 -4.44
N ALA A 140 13.74 -0.84 -5.52
CA ALA A 140 13.97 -1.41 -6.85
C ALA A 140 15.39 -1.17 -7.36
N LYS A 141 15.96 0.02 -7.13
CA LYS A 141 17.36 0.34 -7.45
C LYS A 141 18.35 -0.53 -6.67
N ARG A 142 18.02 -0.90 -5.44
CA ARG A 142 18.84 -1.84 -4.67
C ARG A 142 18.64 -3.29 -5.15
N ALA A 143 17.45 -3.65 -5.61
CA ALA A 143 17.20 -4.94 -6.23
C ALA A 143 17.97 -5.08 -7.56
N SER A 144 18.04 -4.01 -8.37
CA SER A 144 18.69 -4.06 -9.68
C SER A 144 20.17 -4.36 -9.61
N SER A 145 20.89 -3.92 -8.56
CA SER A 145 22.30 -4.26 -8.36
C SER A 145 22.57 -5.75 -8.12
N ARG A 146 21.50 -6.54 -7.92
CA ARG A 146 21.50 -7.99 -7.71
C ARG A 146 20.83 -8.73 -8.86
N SER A 147 20.57 -8.05 -9.97
CA SER A 147 19.92 -8.58 -11.16
C SER A 147 20.75 -8.27 -12.40
N PRO A 148 20.59 -9.03 -13.50
CA PRO A 148 21.24 -8.69 -14.78
C PRO A 148 20.55 -7.53 -15.51
N PHE A 149 19.43 -7.00 -15.00
CA PHE A 149 18.64 -5.99 -15.68
C PHE A 149 19.07 -4.57 -15.31
N PRO A 150 18.95 -3.60 -16.24
CA PRO A 150 19.14 -2.19 -15.93
C PRO A 150 18.21 -1.70 -14.80
N THR A 151 18.69 -0.73 -14.02
CA THR A 151 17.93 -0.12 -12.91
C THR A 151 16.57 0.40 -13.35
N GLU A 152 16.51 1.15 -14.45
CA GLU A 152 15.24 1.70 -14.97
C GLU A 152 14.26 0.60 -15.38
N THR A 153 14.76 -0.51 -15.95
CA THR A 153 13.94 -1.67 -16.28
C THR A 153 13.35 -2.31 -15.03
N THR A 154 14.16 -2.46 -13.97
CA THR A 154 13.71 -3.03 -12.69
C THR A 154 12.67 -2.14 -12.01
N ILE A 155 12.90 -0.82 -11.99
CA ILE A 155 11.95 0.17 -11.46
C ILE A 155 10.63 0.09 -12.24
N ARG A 156 10.68 0.12 -13.57
CA ARG A 156 9.49 0.03 -14.42
C ARG A 156 8.72 -1.27 -14.19
N GLN A 157 9.41 -2.40 -14.12
CA GLN A 157 8.79 -3.70 -13.85
C GLN A 157 8.10 -3.75 -12.48
N LEU A 158 8.71 -3.14 -11.45
CA LEU A 158 8.06 -3.04 -10.13
C LEU A 158 6.74 -2.26 -10.23
N PHE A 159 6.75 -1.05 -10.79
CA PHE A 159 5.53 -0.24 -10.89
C PHE A 159 4.47 -0.87 -11.81
N GLN A 160 4.87 -1.54 -12.89
CA GLN A 160 3.97 -2.32 -13.74
C GLN A 160 3.32 -3.46 -12.96
N ARG A 161 4.11 -4.25 -12.22
CA ARG A 161 3.60 -5.34 -11.38
C ARG A 161 2.61 -4.80 -10.34
N LEU A 162 2.95 -3.73 -9.62
CA LEU A 162 2.07 -3.12 -8.61
C LEU A 162 0.76 -2.60 -9.23
N SER A 163 0.82 -1.95 -10.40
CA SER A 163 -0.36 -1.45 -11.10
C SER A 163 -1.29 -2.59 -11.52
N VAL A 164 -0.74 -3.64 -12.14
CA VAL A 164 -1.52 -4.82 -12.57
C VAL A 164 -2.16 -5.52 -11.37
N LEU A 165 -1.40 -5.71 -10.28
CA LEU A 165 -1.92 -6.32 -9.06
C LEU A 165 -3.06 -5.51 -8.45
N LEU A 166 -2.88 -4.19 -8.32
CA LEU A 166 -3.91 -3.28 -7.82
C LEU A 166 -5.20 -3.38 -8.65
N GLN A 167 -5.10 -3.27 -9.98
CA GLN A 167 -6.29 -3.30 -10.83
C GLN A 167 -6.94 -4.68 -10.89
N ARG A 168 -6.16 -5.76 -10.88
CA ARG A 168 -6.71 -7.13 -10.79
C ARG A 168 -7.48 -7.34 -9.50
N ALA A 169 -6.98 -6.85 -8.37
CA ALA A 169 -7.72 -6.92 -7.11
C ALA A 169 -8.97 -6.05 -7.14
N ASN A 170 -8.90 -4.81 -7.64
CA ASN A 170 -10.08 -3.97 -7.80
C ASN A 170 -11.16 -4.66 -8.64
N ALA A 171 -10.79 -5.27 -9.77
CA ALA A 171 -11.70 -6.05 -10.59
C ALA A 171 -12.33 -7.22 -9.81
N GLY A 172 -11.54 -7.90 -8.96
CA GLY A 172 -12.05 -8.92 -8.05
C GLY A 172 -13.11 -8.40 -7.07
N LEU A 173 -12.91 -7.21 -6.50
CA LEU A 173 -13.90 -6.59 -5.60
C LEU A 173 -15.22 -6.27 -6.32
N ILE A 174 -15.14 -5.82 -7.57
CA ILE A 174 -16.31 -5.52 -8.41
C ILE A 174 -17.02 -6.83 -8.79
N ALA A 175 -16.27 -7.81 -9.30
CA ALA A 175 -16.81 -9.10 -9.74
C ALA A 175 -17.48 -9.88 -8.61
N ALA A 176 -16.94 -9.84 -7.40
CA ALA A 176 -17.53 -10.49 -6.22
C ALA A 176 -18.91 -9.92 -5.83
N ARG A 177 -19.31 -8.77 -6.39
CA ARG A 177 -20.57 -8.09 -6.11
C ARG A 177 -21.42 -7.89 -7.37
N ALA A 178 -20.99 -8.46 -8.50
CA ALA A 178 -21.80 -8.44 -9.70
C ALA A 178 -23.09 -9.24 -9.45
N PRO A 179 -24.25 -8.75 -9.91
CA PRO A 179 -25.48 -9.54 -9.85
C PRO A 179 -25.27 -10.85 -10.63
N PRO A 180 -25.90 -11.95 -10.20
CA PRO A 180 -25.87 -13.18 -10.98
C PRO A 180 -26.37 -12.91 -12.40
N MET A 181 -25.71 -13.51 -13.39
CA MET A 181 -26.15 -13.42 -14.78
C MET A 181 -27.61 -13.91 -14.86
N PRO A 182 -28.50 -13.17 -15.53
CA PRO A 182 -29.84 -13.67 -15.79
C PRO A 182 -29.76 -14.99 -16.60
N PRO A 183 -30.73 -15.90 -16.40
CA PRO A 183 -30.77 -17.21 -17.07
C PRO A 183 -30.82 -17.12 -18.60
#